data_AF-A0A354BL32-F1
#
_entry.id   AF-A0A354BL32-F1
#
_cell.length_a   1.000
_cell.length_b   1.000
_cell.length_c   1.000
_cell.angle_alpha   90.00
_cell.angle_beta   90.00
_cell.angle_gamma   90.00
#
_symmetry.space_group_name_H-M   'P 1'
#
loop_
_entity.id
_entity.type
_entity.pdbx_description
1 polymer ?
#
loop_
_entity_poly.entity_id
_entity_poly.type
_entity_poly.pdbx_seq_one_letter_code
_entity_poly.pdbx_strand_id
1 'polypeptide(L)' 'DLCRLLAASGCIAVTAGLEAASDRLLAEMKKGITVDQTALVAAGFKDAGIMIHAYLMYGCPSETVQETIDSLERIRQLL' A
#
# COMPACT_ATOMS: atom_id res chain seq x y z
N ASP A 1 -11.38 7.70 11.26
CA ASP A 1 -11.45 9.08 11.83
C ASP A 1 -10.26 9.95 11.49
N LEU A 2 -9.01 9.50 11.70
CA LEU A 2 -7.83 10.31 11.39
C LEU A 2 -7.75 10.78 9.92
N CYS A 3 -8.08 9.92 8.94
CA CYS A 3 -8.12 10.33 7.52
C CYS A 3 -9.12 11.48 7.25
N ARG A 4 -10.28 11.50 7.94
CA ARG A 4 -11.25 12.60 7.81
C ARG A 4 -10.72 13.89 8.42
N LEU A 5 -9.99 13.81 9.54
CA LEU A 5 -9.32 14.98 10.12
C LEU A 5 -8.23 15.52 9.20
N LEU A 6 -7.45 14.64 8.56
CA LEU A 6 -6.45 15.03 7.57
C LEU A 6 -7.11 15.73 6.38
N ALA A 7 -8.20 15.19 5.85
CA ALA A 7 -8.96 15.83 4.76
C ALA A 7 -9.49 17.21 5.20
N ALA A 8 -10.07 17.31 6.39
CA ALA A 8 -10.57 18.57 6.95
C ALA A 8 -9.46 19.61 7.17
N SER A 9 -8.22 19.18 7.41
CA SER A 9 -7.05 20.05 7.50
C SER A 9 -6.49 20.52 6.14
N GLY A 10 -7.08 20.06 5.03
CA GLY A 10 -6.68 20.41 3.67
C GLY A 10 -5.73 19.39 3.00
N CYS A 11 -5.53 18.21 3.58
CA CYS A 11 -4.78 17.14 2.92
C CYS A 11 -5.59 16.60 1.73
N ILE A 12 -5.00 16.65 0.54
CA ILE A 12 -5.64 16.19 -0.71
C ILE A 12 -5.00 14.93 -1.29
N ALA A 13 -3.76 14.61 -0.90
CA ALA A 13 -3.04 13.46 -1.38
C ALA A 13 -2.02 12.94 -0.36
N VAL A 14 -1.82 11.63 -0.32
CA VAL A 14 -0.80 10.95 0.49
C VAL A 14 -0.04 9.97 -0.39
N THR A 15 1.29 9.98 -0.26
CA THR A 15 2.16 8.98 -0.88
C THR A 15 2.54 7.93 0.16
N ALA A 16 2.18 6.67 -0.08
CA ALA A 16 2.46 5.55 0.80
C ALA A 16 3.49 4.59 0.17
N GLY A 17 4.53 4.24 0.92
CA GLY A 17 5.49 3.23 0.51
C GLY A 17 4.99 1.83 0.85
N LEU A 18 4.15 1.25 0.00
CA LEU A 18 3.77 -0.17 0.11
C LEU A 18 4.99 -1.06 -0.23
N GLU A 19 5.75 -0.70 -1.26
CA GLU A 19 7.00 -1.33 -1.74
C GLU A 19 6.90 -2.79 -2.20
N ALA A 20 6.13 -3.64 -1.54
CA ALA A 20 5.80 -4.99 -2.01
C ALA A 20 4.38 -5.38 -1.59
N ALA A 21 3.67 -6.14 -2.42
CA ALA A 21 2.35 -6.69 -2.09
C ALA A 21 2.44 -8.16 -1.62
N SER A 22 3.49 -8.48 -0.86
CA SER A 22 3.72 -9.78 -0.21
C SER A 22 4.23 -9.56 1.22
N ASP A 23 3.54 -10.12 2.22
CA ASP A 23 3.95 -10.00 3.63
C ASP A 23 5.33 -10.62 3.90
N ARG A 24 5.70 -11.66 3.15
CA ARG A 24 7.04 -12.26 3.23
C ARG A 24 8.10 -11.26 2.80
N LEU A 25 7.90 -10.61 1.66
CA LEU A 25 8.83 -9.59 1.14
C LEU A 25 8.88 -8.37 2.07
N LEU A 26 7.73 -7.91 2.57
CA LEU A 26 7.67 -6.83 3.56
C LEU A 26 8.44 -7.16 4.84
N ALA A 27 8.39 -8.42 5.29
CA ALA A 27 9.16 -8.90 6.43
C ALA A 27 10.66 -8.93 6.14
N GLU A 28 11.09 -9.39 4.96
CA GLU A 28 12.49 -9.37 4.53
C GLU A 28 13.04 -7.94 4.41
N MET A 29 12.22 -7.01 3.93
CA MET A 29 12.51 -5.58 3.87
C MET A 29 12.42 -4.88 5.25
N LYS A 30 12.02 -5.60 6.30
CA LYS A 30 11.84 -5.09 7.67
C LYS A 30 10.93 -3.87 7.77
N LYS A 31 9.88 -3.82 6.94
CA LYS A 31 8.95 -2.67 6.89
C LYS A 31 8.01 -2.60 8.10
N GLY A 32 7.76 -3.72 8.78
CA GLY A 32 6.90 -3.77 9.96
C GLY A 32 5.42 -3.48 9.67
N ILE A 33 5.00 -3.64 8.42
CA ILE A 33 3.62 -3.51 7.95
C ILE A 33 3.19 -4.78 7.22
N THR A 34 1.89 -4.98 7.12
CA THR A 34 1.28 -6.03 6.29
C THR A 34 0.52 -5.42 5.12
N VAL A 35 0.28 -6.22 4.09
CA VAL A 35 -0.50 -5.78 2.93
C VAL A 35 -1.92 -5.42 3.35
N ASP A 36 -2.54 -6.20 4.24
CA ASP A 36 -3.92 -5.96 4.70
C ASP A 36 -4.05 -4.66 5.51
N GLN A 37 -3.06 -4.34 6.35
CA GLN A 37 -3.01 -3.05 7.04
C GLN A 37 -2.92 -1.90 6.04
N THR A 38 -2.11 -2.06 5.00
CA THR A 38 -1.95 -1.03 3.97
C THR A 38 -3.22 -0.85 3.15
N ALA A 39 -3.92 -1.95 2.84
CA ALA A 39 -5.23 -1.95 2.18
C ALA A 39 -6.29 -1.20 2.99
N LEU A 40 -6.36 -1.47 4.31
CA LEU A 40 -7.28 -0.80 5.22
C LEU A 40 -7.04 0.72 5.27
N VAL A 41 -5.77 1.12 5.37
CA VAL A 41 -5.38 2.53 5.40
C VAL A 41 -5.69 3.21 4.07
N ALA A 42 -5.43 2.53 2.94
CA ALA A 42 -5.76 3.03 1.62
C ALA A 42 -7.27 3.24 1.45
N ALA A 43 -8.10 2.28 1.87
CA ALA A 43 -9.55 2.44 1.86
C ALA A 43 -9.99 3.66 2.69
N GLY A 44 -9.43 3.83 3.90
CA GLY A 44 -9.74 4.97 4.77
C GLY A 44 -9.38 6.34 4.17
N PHE A 45 -8.29 6.43 3.42
CA PHE A 45 -7.93 7.65 2.68
C PHE A 45 -8.84 7.89 1.47
N LYS A 46 -9.16 6.85 0.70
CA LYS A 46 -10.10 6.91 -0.44
C LYS A 46 -11.48 7.38 0.01
N ASP A 47 -12.00 6.82 1.10
CA ASP A 47 -13.29 7.21 1.69
C ASP A 47 -13.30 8.65 2.22
N ALA A 48 -12.14 9.18 2.63
CA ALA A 48 -11.98 10.56 3.06
C ALA A 48 -11.79 11.55 1.89
N GLY A 49 -11.79 11.08 0.64
CA GLY A 49 -11.54 11.91 -0.55
C GLY A 49 -10.08 12.30 -0.74
N ILE A 50 -9.14 11.59 -0.09
CA ILE A 50 -7.71 11.82 -0.21
C ILE A 50 -7.15 10.88 -1.27
N MET A 51 -6.46 11.45 -2.27
CA MET A 51 -5.76 10.67 -3.29
C MET A 51 -4.61 9.88 -2.68
N ILE A 52 -4.43 8.63 -3.09
CA ILE A 52 -3.32 7.80 -2.61
C ILE A 52 -2.43 7.46 -3.78
N HIS A 53 -1.14 7.68 -3.60
CA HIS A 53 -0.11 7.24 -4.52
C HIS A 53 0.76 6.20 -3.83
N ALA A 54 0.92 5.02 -4.44
CA ALA A 54 1.72 3.94 -3.88
C ALA A 54 2.91 3.61 -4.79
N TYR A 55 4.10 3.50 -4.20
CA TYR A 55 5.27 2.97 -4.90
C TYR A 55 5.40 1.47 -4.65
N LEU A 56 5.67 0.74 -5.73
CA LEU A 56 5.99 -0.68 -5.68
C LEU A 56 7.34 -0.94 -6.32
N MET A 57 8.04 -1.90 -5.74
CA MET A 57 9.31 -2.42 -6.22
C MET A 57 9.09 -3.85 -6.69
N TYR A 58 9.68 -4.20 -7.83
CA TYR A 58 9.70 -5.55 -8.37
C TYR A 58 11.14 -6.00 -8.56
N GLY A 59 11.37 -7.30 -8.47
CA GLY A 59 12.70 -7.90 -8.52
C GLY A 59 13.46 -7.75 -7.20
N CYS A 60 12.75 -7.74 -6.07
CA CYS A 60 13.40 -7.80 -4.76
C CYS A 60 14.24 -9.08 -4.64
N PRO A 61 15.36 -9.07 -3.87
CA PRO A 61 16.09 -10.29 -3.59
C PRO A 61 15.14 -11.33 -3.01
N SER A 62 15.18 -12.56 -3.54
CA SER A 62 14.28 -13.69 -3.19
C SER A 62 12.85 -13.61 -3.73
N GLU A 63 12.45 -12.56 -4.45
CA GLU A 63 11.11 -12.47 -5.05
C GLU A 63 10.92 -13.53 -6.14
N THR A 64 9.84 -14.30 -6.01
CA THR A 64 9.45 -15.30 -7.01
C THR A 64 8.55 -14.69 -8.07
N VAL A 65 8.51 -15.30 -9.25
CA VAL A 65 7.61 -14.88 -10.35
C VAL A 65 6.15 -14.89 -9.90
N GLN A 66 5.75 -15.87 -9.08
CA GLN A 66 4.38 -15.94 -8.57
C GLN A 66 4.07 -14.75 -7.64
N GLU A 67 5.00 -14.36 -6.77
CA GLU A 67 4.81 -13.19 -5.90
C GLU A 67 4.73 -11.88 -6.68
N THR A 68 5.45 -11.77 -7.80
CA THR A 68 5.30 -10.64 -8.71
C THR A 68 3.89 -10.60 -9.33
N ILE A 69 3.39 -11.75 -9.79
CA ILE A 69 2.03 -11.86 -10.34
C ILE A 69 0.97 -11.54 -9.27
N ASP A 70 1.11 -12.11 -8.08
CA ASP A 70 0.20 -11.87 -6.97
C ASP A 70 0.22 -10.40 -6.52
N SER A 71 1.40 -9.78 -6.55
CA SER A 71 1.55 -8.35 -6.27
C SER A 71 0.81 -7.50 -7.28
N LEU A 72 0.91 -7.82 -8.57
CA LEU A 72 0.18 -7.13 -9.64
C LEU A 72 -1.35 -7.24 -9.47
N GLU A 73 -1.86 -8.43 -9.17
CA GLU A 73 -3.30 -8.63 -8.91
C GLU A 73 -3.77 -7.90 -7.66
N ARG A 74 -2.98 -7.90 -6.58
CA ARG A 74 -3.31 -7.17 -5.35
C ARG A 74 -3.40 -5.67 -5.60
N ILE A 75 -2.47 -5.06 -6.34
CA ILE A 75 -2.54 -3.63 -6.70
C ILE A 75 -3.82 -3.34 -7.49
N ARG A 76 -4.17 -4.21 -8.44
CA ARG A 76 -5.39 -4.07 -9.26
C ARG A 76 -6.66 -4.07 -8.40
N GLN A 77 -6.67 -4.78 -7.28
CA GLN A 77 -7.81 -4.80 -6.34
C GLN A 77 -7.83 -3.60 -5.40
N LEU A 78 -6.69 -2.97 -5.14
CA LEU A 78 -6.55 -1.84 -4.20
C LEU A 78 -6.91 -0.48 -4.81
N LEU A 79 -6.80 -0.34 -6.14
CA LEU A 79 -7.17 0.87 -6.89
C LEU A 79 -8.65 0.82 -7.31
#